data_AF-U6RWG4-F1
#
_entry.id   AF-U6RWG4-F1
#
_cell.length_a   1.000
_cell.length_b   1.000
_cell.length_c   1.000
_cell.angle_alpha   90.00
_cell.angle_beta   90.00
_cell.angle_gamma   90.00
#
_symmetry.space_group_name_H-M   'P 1'
#
loop_
_entity.id
_entity.type
_entity.pdbx_description
1 polymer ?
#
loop_
_entity_poly.entity_id
_entity_poly.type
_entity_poly.pdbx_seq_one_letter_code
_entity_poly.pdbx_strand_id
1 'polypeptide(L)'
;MRVKQLQEGFTDDASLKVLGFNLSRYLLISASRPGTLPSTLQGVWNTFEKAPWNGNFQSNINLQEMYWGCGPTHLPECEEAYLEWIEGLVEPGRQTAHEYYGTKGWVSHSTGNIWGHTVPGDDILWGLYPSGGKHSLYGSCPNL
;
A
#
# COMPACT_ATOMS: atom_id res chain seq x y z
N MET A 1 2.68 20.09 -22.03
CA MET A 1 2.02 20.34 -23.32
C MET A 1 0.91 19.31 -23.61
N ARG A 2 1.16 17.99 -23.56
CA ARG A 2 0.12 16.96 -23.85
C ARG A 2 -0.94 16.75 -22.74
N VAL A 3 -0.52 16.60 -21.47
CA VAL A 3 -1.43 16.42 -20.32
C VAL A 3 -2.44 17.56 -20.22
N LYS A 4 -1.96 18.81 -20.35
CA LYS A 4 -2.80 20.01 -20.32
C LYS A 4 -3.85 20.01 -21.43
N GLN A 5 -3.47 19.64 -22.66
CA GLN A 5 -4.41 19.53 -23.78
C GLN A 5 -5.49 18.47 -23.55
N LEU A 6 -5.13 17.33 -22.94
CA LEU A 6 -6.09 16.29 -22.57
C LEU A 6 -7.05 16.78 -21.47
N GLN A 7 -6.55 17.47 -20.44
CA GLN A 7 -7.35 18.02 -19.34
C GLN A 7 -8.35 19.09 -19.81
N GLU A 8 -7.93 19.93 -20.76
CA GLU A 8 -8.75 20.99 -21.34
C GLU A 8 -9.73 20.47 -22.41
N GLY A 9 -9.69 19.17 -22.74
CA GLY A 9 -10.61 18.54 -23.70
C GLY A 9 -10.28 18.82 -25.16
N PHE A 10 -9.09 19.36 -25.46
CA PHE A 10 -8.65 19.65 -26.83
C PHE A 10 -8.19 18.40 -27.60
N THR A 11 -7.99 17.27 -26.91
CA THR A 11 -7.57 16.00 -27.50
C THR A 11 -8.06 14.83 -26.65
N ASP A 12 -8.21 13.65 -27.25
CA ASP A 12 -8.45 12.37 -26.55
C ASP A 12 -7.19 11.49 -26.46
N ASP A 13 -6.01 12.07 -26.69
CA ASP A 13 -4.67 11.44 -26.83
C ASP A 13 -4.56 10.02 -26.23
N ALA A 14 -4.93 9.01 -27.03
CA ALA A 14 -4.94 7.62 -26.62
C ALA A 14 -3.54 7.13 -26.25
N SER A 15 -2.51 7.65 -26.91
CA SER A 15 -1.11 7.29 -26.63
C SER A 15 -0.65 7.83 -25.27
N LEU A 16 -1.16 8.96 -24.81
CA LEU A 16 -0.89 9.47 -23.47
C LEU A 16 -1.55 8.60 -22.39
N LYS A 17 -2.77 8.11 -22.64
CA LYS A 17 -3.46 7.18 -21.73
C LYS A 17 -2.68 5.86 -21.61
N VAL A 18 -2.22 5.31 -22.74
CA VAL A 18 -1.36 4.11 -22.77
C VAL A 18 -0.03 4.35 -22.05
N LEU A 19 0.58 5.54 -22.22
CA LEU A 19 1.77 5.92 -21.47
C LEU A 19 1.50 5.94 -19.96
N GLY A 20 0.39 6.53 -19.52
CA GLY A 20 -0.01 6.54 -18.11
C GLY A 20 -0.21 5.13 -17.54
N PHE A 21 -0.87 4.24 -18.28
CA PHE A 21 -1.01 2.84 -17.92
C PHE A 21 0.34 2.15 -17.75
N ASN A 22 1.24 2.26 -18.74
CA ASN A 22 2.56 1.64 -18.66
C ASN A 22 3.46 2.28 -17.59
N LEU A 23 3.30 3.58 -17.32
CA LEU A 23 4.01 4.28 -16.24
C LEU A 23 3.61 3.71 -14.87
N SER A 24 2.33 3.42 -14.63
CA SER A 24 1.89 2.81 -13.36
C SER A 24 2.58 1.46 -13.11
N ARG A 25 2.67 0.61 -14.13
CA ARG A 25 3.39 -0.67 -14.07
C ARG A 25 4.88 -0.46 -13.79
N TYR A 26 5.52 0.46 -14.50
CA TYR A 26 6.93 0.80 -14.31
C TYR A 26 7.23 1.26 -12.89
N LEU A 27 6.39 2.13 -12.33
CA LEU A 27 6.58 2.65 -10.97
C LEU A 27 6.48 1.53 -9.93
N LEU A 28 5.48 0.65 -10.06
CA LEU A 28 5.34 -0.49 -9.15
C LEU A 28 6.54 -1.45 -9.24
N ILE A 29 6.97 -1.84 -10.44
CA ILE A 29 8.15 -2.68 -10.66
C ILE A 29 9.41 -2.06 -10.04
N SER A 30 9.53 -0.73 -10.11
CA SER A 30 10.70 -0.02 -9.61
C SER A 30 10.70 0.14 -8.09
N ALA A 31 9.54 0.07 -7.45
CA ALA A 31 9.38 0.34 -6.02
C ALA A 31 9.10 -0.90 -5.17
N SER A 32 8.68 -2.02 -5.76
CA SER A 32 8.29 -3.24 -5.04
C SER A 32 8.80 -4.48 -5.77
N ARG A 33 9.84 -5.11 -5.23
CA ARG A 33 10.46 -6.33 -5.78
C ARG A 33 10.66 -7.39 -4.70
N PRO A 34 10.79 -8.68 -5.06
CA PRO A 34 11.12 -9.73 -4.10
C PRO A 34 12.37 -9.37 -3.27
N GLY A 35 12.31 -9.59 -1.96
CA GLY A 35 13.39 -9.27 -1.02
C GLY A 35 13.55 -7.77 -0.70
N THR A 36 12.58 -6.94 -1.05
CA THR A 36 12.52 -5.51 -0.67
C THR A 36 11.32 -5.25 0.25
N LEU A 37 11.23 -4.03 0.80
CA LEU A 37 9.99 -3.57 1.44
C LEU A 37 8.94 -3.23 0.37
N PRO A 38 7.64 -3.28 0.69
CA PRO A 38 6.62 -2.84 -0.24
C PRO A 38 6.73 -1.34 -0.54
N SER A 39 6.10 -0.94 -1.65
CA SER A 39 5.96 0.46 -2.04
C SER A 39 5.29 1.26 -0.91
N THR A 40 5.93 2.34 -0.47
CA THR A 40 5.31 3.31 0.45
C THR A 40 4.35 4.24 -0.32
N LEU A 41 3.70 5.18 0.37
CA LEU A 41 2.88 6.23 -0.26
C LEU A 41 3.57 6.99 -1.40
N GLN A 42 4.90 7.02 -1.42
CA GLN A 42 5.71 7.73 -2.41
C GLN A 42 6.57 6.76 -3.23
N GLY A 43 6.25 5.46 -3.22
CA GLY A 43 7.12 4.43 -3.78
C GLY A 43 8.42 4.33 -2.98
N VAL A 44 9.53 4.55 -3.69
CA VAL A 44 10.88 4.65 -3.11
C VAL A 44 11.46 6.07 -3.26
N TRP A 45 10.62 7.04 -3.64
CA TRP A 45 11.04 8.39 -4.01
C TRP A 45 10.53 9.42 -2.99
N ASN A 46 11.37 9.80 -2.05
CA ASN A 46 11.08 10.87 -1.10
C ASN A 46 12.25 11.84 -0.99
N THR A 47 11.97 13.15 -1.10
CA THR A 47 12.95 14.23 -0.93
C THR A 47 12.72 15.05 0.33
N PHE A 48 11.66 14.76 1.08
CA PHE A 48 11.32 15.46 2.31
C PHE A 48 12.06 14.83 3.49
N GLU A 49 12.64 15.66 4.36
CA GLU A 49 13.16 15.20 5.66
C GLU A 49 12.03 14.64 6.53
N LYS A 50 10.89 15.34 6.56
CA LYS A 50 9.64 14.86 7.15
C LYS A 50 8.61 14.65 6.04
N ALA A 51 8.49 13.42 5.58
CA ALA A 51 7.53 13.06 4.54
C ALA A 51 6.08 13.32 4.99
N PRO A 52 5.19 13.77 4.08
CA PRO A 52 3.75 13.79 4.31
C PRO A 52 3.27 12.41 4.78
N TRP A 53 2.45 12.37 5.83
CA TRP A 53 1.99 11.14 6.49
C TRP A 53 3.14 10.17 6.85
N ASN A 54 4.32 10.71 7.16
CA ASN A 54 5.53 9.97 7.53
C ASN A 54 6.08 9.04 6.44
N GLY A 55 5.58 9.11 5.19
CA GLY A 55 5.97 8.16 4.14
C GLY A 55 5.71 6.70 4.54
N ASN A 56 4.71 6.48 5.39
CA ASN A 56 4.45 5.19 6.01
C ASN A 56 3.54 4.32 5.12
N PHE A 57 3.13 3.17 5.65
CA PHE A 57 2.16 2.30 5.00
C PHE A 57 0.75 2.67 5.48
N GLN A 58 -0.13 3.03 4.55
CA GLN A 58 -1.53 3.36 4.84
C GLN A 58 -2.44 2.22 4.34
N SER A 59 -2.87 1.37 5.26
CA SER A 59 -3.61 0.11 5.03
C SER A 59 -5.14 0.30 5.08
N ASN A 60 -5.63 1.53 5.05
CA ASN A 60 -7.07 1.83 4.94
C ASN A 60 -7.54 2.08 3.49
N ILE A 61 -6.63 2.24 2.52
CA ILE A 61 -6.90 2.16 1.07
C ILE A 61 -5.63 2.26 0.22
N ASN A 62 -4.68 3.14 0.58
CA ASN A 62 -3.62 3.56 -0.33
C ASN A 62 -2.68 2.41 -0.70
N LEU A 63 -2.33 1.59 0.29
CA LEU A 63 -1.47 0.44 0.06
C LEU A 63 -2.17 -0.55 -0.87
N GLN A 64 -3.43 -0.87 -0.63
CA GLN A 64 -4.21 -1.78 -1.46
C GLN A 64 -4.31 -1.28 -2.91
N GLU A 65 -4.59 0.01 -3.11
CA GLU A 65 -4.70 0.61 -4.44
C GLU A 65 -3.41 0.48 -5.26
N MET A 66 -2.24 0.62 -4.61
CA MET A 66 -0.95 0.41 -5.29
C MET A 66 -0.80 -1.03 -5.82
N TYR A 67 -1.37 -2.02 -5.14
CA TYR A 67 -1.21 -3.44 -5.47
C TYR A 67 -2.35 -4.04 -6.30
N TRP A 68 -3.50 -3.36 -6.47
CA TRP A 68 -4.60 -3.85 -7.33
C TRP A 68 -4.17 -4.16 -8.76
N GLY A 69 -3.16 -3.46 -9.27
CA GLY A 69 -2.61 -3.68 -10.61
C GLY A 69 -1.81 -4.97 -10.77
N CYS A 70 -1.30 -5.59 -9.68
CA CYS A 70 -0.38 -6.73 -9.76
C CYS A 70 -0.95 -7.90 -10.57
N GLY A 71 -2.13 -8.40 -10.18
CA GLY A 71 -2.78 -9.51 -10.87
C GLY A 71 -3.13 -9.18 -12.33
N PRO A 72 -4.00 -8.19 -12.58
CA PRO A 72 -4.47 -7.85 -13.93
C PRO A 72 -3.38 -7.45 -14.92
N THR A 73 -2.24 -6.92 -14.44
CA THR A 73 -1.13 -6.48 -15.30
C THR A 73 0.07 -7.46 -15.33
N HIS A 74 -0.11 -8.65 -14.75
CA HIS A 74 0.86 -9.74 -14.73
C HIS A 74 2.20 -9.35 -14.07
N LEU A 75 2.10 -8.81 -12.85
CA LEU A 75 3.22 -8.45 -11.97
C LEU A 75 3.12 -9.11 -10.58
N PRO A 76 2.85 -10.43 -10.48
CA PRO A 76 2.68 -11.10 -9.19
C PRO A 76 3.93 -11.00 -8.29
N GLU A 77 5.13 -10.97 -8.87
CA GLU A 77 6.39 -10.83 -8.15
C GLU A 77 6.52 -9.48 -7.42
N CYS A 78 5.79 -8.45 -7.87
CA CYS A 78 5.79 -7.17 -7.18
C CYS A 78 4.96 -7.22 -5.89
N GLU A 79 3.99 -8.14 -5.79
CA GLU A 79 3.12 -8.31 -4.63
C GLU A 79 3.80 -9.03 -3.46
N GLU A 80 4.87 -9.80 -3.72
CA GLU A 80 5.58 -10.59 -2.71
C GLU A 80 6.04 -9.75 -1.50
N ALA A 81 6.69 -8.61 -1.75
CA ALA A 81 7.14 -7.69 -0.70
C ALA A 81 5.97 -7.18 0.17
N TYR A 82 4.78 -7.02 -0.41
CA TYR A 82 3.59 -6.59 0.31
C TYR A 82 3.02 -7.71 1.18
N LEU A 83 3.00 -8.95 0.69
CA LEU A 83 2.56 -10.11 1.45
C LEU A 83 3.51 -10.41 2.62
N GLU A 84 4.83 -10.38 2.37
CA GLU A 84 5.84 -10.53 3.42
C GLU A 84 5.71 -9.47 4.51
N TRP A 85 5.40 -8.23 4.13
CA TRP A 85 5.14 -7.16 5.10
C TRP A 85 3.89 -7.44 5.94
N ILE A 86 2.77 -7.91 5.33
CA ILE A 86 1.56 -8.31 6.08
C ILE A 86 1.88 -9.44 7.05
N GLU A 87 2.62 -10.46 6.61
CA GLU A 87 3.05 -11.56 7.47
C GLU A 87 3.87 -11.07 8.66
N GLY A 88 4.75 -10.10 8.43
CA GLY A 88 5.52 -9.40 9.47
C GLY A 88 4.65 -8.68 10.50
N LEU A 89 3.40 -8.33 10.18
CA LEU A 89 2.46 -7.71 11.13
C LEU A 89 1.78 -8.73 12.06
N VAL A 90 1.88 -10.03 11.80
CA VAL A 90 1.11 -11.04 12.54
C VAL A 90 1.51 -11.06 14.02
N GLU A 91 2.79 -11.22 14.34
CA GLU A 91 3.24 -11.27 15.74
C GLU A 91 3.00 -9.95 16.50
N PRO A 92 3.41 -8.76 16.03
CA PRO A 92 3.09 -7.52 16.73
C PRO A 92 1.58 -7.25 16.76
N GLY A 93 0.83 -7.69 15.74
CA GLY A 93 -0.63 -7.58 15.71
C GLY A 93 -1.33 -8.47 16.72
N ARG A 94 -0.76 -9.62 17.10
CA ARG A 94 -1.26 -10.46 18.20
C ARG A 94 -1.11 -9.74 19.54
N GLN A 95 0.03 -9.08 19.76
CA GLN A 95 0.24 -8.29 20.96
C GLN A 95 -0.79 -7.15 21.04
N THR A 96 -0.97 -6.39 19.97
CA THR A 96 -2.00 -5.33 19.91
C THR A 96 -3.41 -5.87 20.14
N ALA A 97 -3.77 -7.00 19.53
CA ALA A 97 -5.09 -7.62 19.72
C ALA A 97 -5.34 -8.00 21.19
N HIS A 98 -4.32 -8.54 21.86
CA HIS A 98 -4.41 -8.88 23.27
C HIS A 98 -4.53 -7.65 24.16
N GLU A 99 -3.66 -6.65 23.97
CA GLU A 99 -3.57 -5.48 24.85
C GLU A 99 -4.77 -4.51 24.69
N TYR A 100 -5.23 -4.27 23.47
CA TYR A 100 -6.29 -3.29 23.19
C TYR A 100 -7.70 -3.89 23.21
N TYR A 101 -7.83 -5.16 22.82
CA TYR A 101 -9.13 -5.79 22.60
C TYR A 101 -9.38 -7.04 23.45
N GLY A 102 -8.36 -7.58 24.13
CA GLY A 102 -8.49 -8.82 24.92
C GLY A 102 -8.86 -10.03 24.05
N THR A 103 -8.60 -9.98 22.74
CA THR A 103 -8.99 -11.03 21.80
C THR A 103 -7.82 -11.94 21.43
N LYS A 104 -8.17 -13.11 20.88
CA LYS A 104 -7.23 -13.99 20.18
C LYS A 104 -7.15 -13.55 18.71
N GLY A 105 -6.06 -13.93 18.03
CA GLY A 105 -5.80 -13.52 16.65
C GLY A 105 -4.88 -12.30 16.60
N TRP A 106 -4.86 -11.60 15.47
CA TRP A 106 -4.02 -10.42 15.26
C TRP A 106 -4.83 -9.29 14.65
N VAL A 107 -4.40 -8.05 14.89
CA VAL A 107 -5.02 -6.84 14.35
C VAL A 107 -3.94 -5.88 13.86
N SER A 108 -4.25 -5.12 12.82
CA SER A 108 -3.54 -3.89 12.50
C SER A 108 -4.53 -2.79 12.14
N HIS A 109 -4.10 -1.54 12.30
CA HIS A 109 -4.96 -0.38 12.11
C HIS A 109 -4.72 0.29 10.75
N SER A 110 -5.05 1.58 10.59
CA SER A 110 -4.94 2.30 9.32
C SER A 110 -3.49 2.58 8.89
N THR A 111 -2.56 2.62 9.84
CA THR A 111 -1.16 2.93 9.60
C THR A 111 -0.25 1.77 10.00
N GLY A 112 0.83 1.58 9.25
CA GLY A 112 1.93 0.69 9.60
C GLY A 112 3.27 1.27 9.14
N ASN A 113 4.37 0.63 9.55
CA ASN A 113 5.72 1.04 9.19
C ASN A 113 6.63 -0.19 9.06
N ILE A 114 7.93 0.04 8.86
CA ILE A 114 8.94 -1.01 8.69
C ILE A 114 9.27 -1.79 9.97
N TRP A 115 8.72 -1.36 11.12
CA TRP A 115 8.99 -1.93 12.44
C TRP A 115 7.81 -2.73 13.00
N GLY A 116 6.82 -3.06 12.17
CA GLY A 116 5.66 -3.84 12.61
C GLY A 116 4.66 -3.04 13.45
N HIS A 117 4.51 -1.74 13.21
CA HIS A 117 3.51 -0.92 13.91
C HIS A 117 2.08 -1.37 13.58
N THR A 118 1.35 -1.84 14.60
CA THR A 118 -0.02 -2.35 14.47
C THR A 118 -1.03 -1.67 15.40
N VAL A 119 -0.60 -0.81 16.33
CA VAL A 119 -1.47 -0.09 17.28
C VAL A 119 -2.31 0.99 16.55
N PRO A 120 -3.40 1.50 17.17
CA PRO A 120 -4.15 2.62 16.61
C PRO A 120 -3.25 3.85 16.38
N GLY A 121 -3.52 4.59 15.31
CA GLY A 121 -2.84 5.85 15.02
C GLY A 121 -3.18 6.99 15.98
N ASP A 122 -2.55 8.14 15.79
CA ASP A 122 -2.58 9.29 16.73
C ASP A 122 -3.96 9.96 16.92
N ASP A 123 -4.96 9.62 16.10
CA ASP A 123 -6.32 10.15 16.18
C ASP A 123 -7.35 9.02 16.06
N ILE A 124 -8.45 9.11 16.81
CA ILE A 124 -9.51 8.09 16.79
C ILE A 124 -10.24 8.04 15.45
N LEU A 125 -10.46 9.18 14.78
CA LEU A 125 -11.28 9.28 13.57
C LEU A 125 -10.70 8.52 12.38
N TRP A 126 -9.37 8.48 12.27
CA TRP A 126 -8.68 7.81 11.17
C TRP A 126 -7.73 6.71 11.64
N GLY A 127 -7.26 6.75 12.89
CA GLY A 127 -6.32 5.80 13.47
C GLY A 127 -6.98 4.55 14.04
N LEU A 128 -8.20 4.64 14.58
CA LEU A 128 -8.92 3.48 15.12
C LEU A 128 -9.68 2.73 14.02
N TYR A 129 -8.93 2.08 13.13
CA TYR A 129 -9.47 1.27 12.04
C TYR A 129 -9.01 -0.20 12.15
N PRO A 130 -9.64 -1.06 12.98
CA PRO A 130 -9.16 -2.42 13.27
C PRO A 130 -9.35 -3.43 12.11
N SER A 131 -9.58 -2.93 10.89
CA SER A 131 -9.74 -3.73 9.68
C SER A 131 -8.55 -3.60 8.72
N GLY A 132 -7.47 -2.91 9.10
CA GLY A 132 -6.29 -2.72 8.24
C GLY A 132 -5.73 -4.03 7.71
N GLY A 133 -5.42 -4.98 8.61
CA GLY A 133 -4.86 -6.28 8.22
C GLY A 133 -5.81 -7.11 7.36
N LYS A 134 -7.11 -7.11 7.68
CA LYS A 134 -8.13 -7.80 6.88
C LYS A 134 -8.29 -7.16 5.50
N HIS A 135 -8.31 -5.83 5.41
CA HIS A 135 -8.43 -5.11 4.15
C HIS A 135 -7.20 -5.34 3.27
N SER A 136 -6.01 -5.39 3.87
CA SER A 136 -4.77 -5.69 3.17
C SER A 136 -4.75 -7.06 2.51
N LEU A 137 -5.37 -8.07 3.12
CA LEU A 137 -5.53 -9.40 2.55
C LEU A 137 -6.62 -9.47 1.46
N TYR A 138 -7.53 -8.50 1.42
CA TYR A 138 -8.70 -8.52 0.54
C TYR A 138 -8.35 -7.93 -0.83
N GLY A 139 -7.78 -8.75 -1.69
CA GLY A 139 -7.35 -8.35 -3.03
C GLY A 139 -6.09 -9.07 -3.50
N SER A 140 -5.38 -9.71 -2.57
CA SER A 140 -4.20 -10.48 -2.88
C SER A 140 -4.54 -11.79 -3.58
N CYS A 141 -3.76 -12.12 -4.61
CA CYS A 141 -4.00 -13.30 -5.41
C CYS A 141 -3.93 -14.55 -4.51
N PRO A 142 -5.00 -15.36 -4.40
CA PRO A 142 -5.02 -16.49 -3.49
C PRO A 142 -4.23 -17.64 -4.11
N ASN A 143 -2.90 -17.66 -3.97
CA ASN A 143 -2.03 -18.81 -4.28
C ASN A 143 -0.63 -18.66 -3.62
N LEU A 144 -0.62 -18.51 -2.30
CA LEU A 144 0.49 -18.95 -1.44
C LEU A 144 -0.06 -19.95 -0.43
#